data_AF-A0A847I524-F1
#
_entry.id   AF-A0A847I524-F1
#
_cell.length_a   1.000
_cell.length_b   1.000
_cell.length_c   1.000
_cell.angle_alpha   90.00
_cell.angle_beta   90.00
_cell.angle_gamma   90.00
#
_symmetry.space_group_name_H-M   'P 1'
#
loop_
_entity.id
_entity.type
_entity.pdbx_description
1 polymer ?
#
loop_
_entity_poly.entity_id
_entity_poly.type
_entity_poly.pdbx_seq_one_letter_code
_entity_poly.pdbx_strand_id
1 'polypeptide(L)'
;MTCQDAQKQVSAYHDGELDPARREDLAAHLQACSACRAYLARLSLLSRLLQSGTAAEVPANLLPRVLGALAAQRRRRRIREWGIRITAAAAGLALCVGAQRLLMVRHARPDAASAEASIAVELALRELQGAVAGAGLQDRELDALARRPEVVLFEELTGRLRP
;
A
#
# COMPACT_ATOMS: atom_id res chain seq x y z
N MET A 1 44.25 7.04 -27.30
CA MET A 1 43.47 6.08 -28.14
C MET A 1 44.22 5.73 -29.41
N THR A 2 43.85 4.61 -30.00
CA THR A 2 44.32 4.21 -31.34
C THR A 2 43.46 4.82 -32.44
N CYS A 3 43.97 4.89 -33.67
CA CYS A 3 43.18 5.34 -34.83
C CYS A 3 41.96 4.44 -35.10
N GLN A 4 42.07 3.14 -34.80
CA GLN A 4 40.98 2.20 -34.99
C GLN A 4 39.82 2.48 -34.02
N ASP A 5 40.12 2.80 -32.77
CA ASP A 5 39.11 3.20 -31.78
C ASP A 5 38.49 4.55 -32.16
N ALA A 6 39.32 5.50 -32.60
CA ALA A 6 38.87 6.80 -33.04
C ALA A 6 37.86 6.68 -34.20
N GLN A 7 38.19 5.90 -35.24
CA GLN A 7 37.31 5.71 -36.40
C GLN A 7 35.95 5.09 -36.03
N LYS A 8 35.90 4.18 -35.06
CA LYS A 8 34.65 3.60 -34.54
C LYS A 8 33.77 4.64 -33.85
N GLN A 9 34.36 5.67 -33.27
CA GLN A 9 33.65 6.69 -32.48
C GLN A 9 33.34 7.97 -33.27
N VAL A 10 33.96 8.17 -34.44
CA VAL A 10 33.78 9.39 -35.27
C VAL A 10 32.31 9.63 -35.68
N SER A 11 31.51 8.58 -35.93
CA SER A 11 30.08 8.77 -36.23
C SER A 11 29.31 9.31 -35.04
N ALA A 12 29.42 8.65 -33.88
CA ALA A 12 28.78 9.11 -32.65
C ALA A 12 29.27 10.52 -32.24
N TYR A 13 30.53 10.85 -32.51
CA TYR A 13 31.06 12.20 -32.32
C TYR A 13 30.41 13.23 -33.24
N HIS A 14 30.29 12.90 -34.53
CA HIS A 14 29.63 13.74 -35.53
C HIS A 14 28.16 14.02 -35.18
N ASP A 15 27.47 13.01 -34.64
CA ASP A 15 26.05 13.11 -34.28
C ASP A 15 25.84 13.65 -32.85
N GLY A 16 26.93 13.91 -32.11
CA GLY A 16 26.90 14.50 -30.77
C GLY A 16 26.59 13.52 -29.63
N GLU A 17 26.52 12.22 -29.91
CA GLU A 17 26.05 11.15 -29.02
C GLU A 17 27.10 10.65 -28.01
N LEU A 18 28.36 11.06 -28.13
CA LEU A 18 29.40 10.68 -27.15
C LEU A 18 29.18 11.36 -25.80
N ASP A 19 29.48 10.63 -24.73
CA ASP A 19 29.62 11.22 -23.39
C ASP A 19 30.82 12.21 -23.35
N PRO A 20 30.84 13.15 -22.38
CA PRO A 20 31.86 14.20 -22.33
C PRO A 20 33.30 13.68 -22.33
N ALA A 21 33.60 12.63 -21.56
CA ALA A 21 34.95 12.08 -21.46
C ALA A 21 35.43 11.51 -22.79
N ARG A 22 34.60 10.68 -23.45
CA ARG A 22 34.94 10.12 -24.78
C ARG A 22 35.04 11.20 -25.86
N ARG A 23 34.23 12.26 -25.77
CA ARG A 23 34.29 13.39 -26.69
C ARG A 23 35.62 14.12 -26.57
N GLU A 24 36.10 14.38 -25.36
CA GLU A 24 37.38 15.05 -25.09
C GLU A 24 38.56 14.20 -25.58
N ASP A 25 38.56 12.91 -25.23
CA ASP A 25 39.55 11.97 -25.73
C ASP A 25 39.63 12.04 -27.26
N LEU A 26 38.49 11.89 -27.95
CA LEU A 26 38.48 11.83 -29.41
C LEU A 26 38.87 13.17 -30.04
N ALA A 27 38.48 14.29 -29.42
CA ALA A 27 38.91 15.61 -29.85
C ALA A 27 40.44 15.76 -29.77
N ALA A 28 41.07 15.29 -28.69
CA ALA A 28 42.52 15.30 -28.55
C ALA A 28 43.22 14.46 -29.64
N HIS A 29 42.67 13.28 -29.96
CA HIS A 29 43.19 12.47 -31.05
C HIS A 29 43.01 13.13 -32.42
N LEU A 30 41.86 13.76 -32.67
CA LEU A 30 41.60 14.52 -33.90
C LEU A 30 42.54 15.71 -34.04
N GLN A 31 43.02 16.33 -32.96
CA GLN A 31 44.05 17.38 -33.04
C GLN A 31 45.41 16.82 -33.50
N ALA A 32 45.76 15.61 -33.04
CA ALA A 32 47.06 14.99 -33.36
C ALA A 32 47.08 14.20 -34.69
N CYS A 33 45.94 13.65 -35.14
CA CYS A 33 45.89 12.72 -36.28
C CYS A 33 45.17 13.30 -37.51
N SER A 34 45.92 13.58 -38.57
CA SER A 34 45.38 14.07 -39.85
C SER A 34 44.47 13.06 -40.56
N ALA A 35 44.77 11.77 -40.48
CA ALA A 35 43.97 10.72 -41.12
C ALA A 35 42.56 10.63 -40.51
N CYS A 36 42.44 10.69 -39.19
CA CYS A 36 41.15 10.70 -38.51
C CYS A 36 40.37 12.01 -38.75
N ARG A 37 41.04 13.16 -38.88
CA ARG A 37 40.39 14.41 -39.34
C ARG A 37 39.83 14.29 -40.75
N ALA A 38 40.59 13.70 -41.67
CA ALA A 38 40.12 13.47 -43.04
C ALA A 38 38.91 12.52 -43.07
N TYR A 39 38.89 11.51 -42.20
CA TYR A 39 37.75 10.61 -42.04
C TYR A 39 36.49 11.35 -41.55
N LEU A 40 36.61 12.16 -40.49
CA LEU A 40 35.52 13.01 -40.02
C LEU A 40 35.03 13.99 -41.11
N ALA A 41 35.95 14.61 -41.85
CA ALA A 41 35.59 15.53 -42.93
C ALA A 41 34.80 14.84 -44.06
N ARG A 42 35.15 13.59 -44.42
CA ARG A 42 34.39 12.79 -45.39
C ARG A 42 32.98 12.49 -44.90
N LEU A 43 32.83 12.15 -43.61
CA LEU A 43 31.52 11.91 -42.99
C LEU A 43 30.67 13.19 -43.01
N SER A 44 31.24 14.33 -42.62
CA SER A 44 30.56 15.62 -42.66
C SER A 44 30.17 16.04 -44.08
N LEU A 45 31.03 15.78 -45.08
CA LEU A 45 30.71 16.04 -46.48
C LEU A 45 29.52 15.18 -46.93
N LEU A 46 29.54 13.88 -46.64
CA LEU A 46 28.43 12.97 -46.96
C LEU A 46 27.13 13.45 -46.32
N SER A 47 27.16 13.82 -45.04
CA SER A 47 25.99 14.35 -44.34
C SER A 47 25.43 15.61 -45.00
N ARG A 48 26.29 16.56 -45.39
CA ARG A 48 25.88 17.76 -46.13
C ARG A 48 25.28 17.45 -47.49
N LEU A 49 25.87 16.52 -48.24
CA LEU A 49 25.35 16.11 -49.55
C LEU A 49 23.94 15.51 -49.43
N LEU A 50 23.73 14.64 -48.43
CA LEU A 50 22.41 14.07 -48.15
C LEU A 50 21.40 15.13 -47.72
N GLN A 51 21.83 16.13 -46.92
CA GLN A 51 20.98 17.25 -46.53
C GLN A 51 20.68 18.21 -47.68
N SER A 52 21.55 18.30 -48.67
CA SER A 52 21.36 19.15 -49.86
C SER A 52 20.39 18.58 -50.89
N GLY A 53 19.94 17.34 -50.70
CA GLY A 53 18.82 16.78 -51.46
C GLY A 53 17.57 17.64 -51.31
N THR A 54 16.68 17.60 -52.32
CA THR A 54 15.40 18.31 -52.25
C THR A 54 14.67 17.93 -50.98
N ALA A 55 14.44 18.90 -50.09
CA ALA A 55 13.67 18.68 -48.89
C ALA A 55 12.32 18.09 -49.29
N ALA A 56 12.03 16.88 -48.81
CA ALA A 56 10.71 16.29 -49.02
C ALA A 56 9.67 17.25 -48.44
N GLU A 57 8.62 17.53 -49.20
CA GLU A 57 7.53 18.38 -48.74
C GLU A 57 6.91 17.74 -47.49
N VAL A 58 7.11 18.38 -46.33
CA VAL A 58 6.54 17.90 -45.08
C VAL A 58 5.06 18.27 -45.10
N PRO A 59 4.15 17.31 -44.97
CA PRO A 59 2.74 17.62 -45.01
C PRO A 59 2.37 18.50 -43.82
N ALA A 60 1.64 19.59 -44.07
CA ALA A 60 1.31 20.61 -43.07
C ALA A 60 0.60 20.04 -41.83
N ASN A 61 -0.05 18.88 -41.97
CA ASN A 61 -0.73 18.20 -40.87
C ASN A 61 0.17 17.26 -40.03
N LEU A 62 1.46 17.10 -40.35
CA LEU A 62 2.33 16.16 -39.63
C LEU A 62 2.51 16.58 -38.17
N LEU A 63 2.92 17.82 -37.93
CA LEU A 63 3.12 18.35 -36.59
C LEU A 63 1.84 18.30 -35.74
N PRO A 64 0.68 18.84 -36.19
CA PRO A 64 -0.54 18.73 -35.39
C PRO A 64 -0.99 17.28 -35.18
N ARG A 65 -0.75 16.37 -36.13
CA ARG A 65 -1.07 14.94 -35.96
C ARG A 65 -0.19 14.28 -34.89
N VAL A 66 1.11 14.54 -34.90
CA VAL A 66 2.04 14.00 -33.91
C VAL A 66 1.73 14.56 -32.52
N LEU A 67 1.54 15.88 -32.40
CA LEU A 67 1.17 16.51 -31.12
C LEU A 67 -0.19 16.02 -30.61
N GLY A 68 -1.17 15.87 -31.49
CA GLY A 68 -2.47 15.30 -31.18
C GLY A 68 -2.38 13.86 -30.68
N ALA A 69 -1.56 13.02 -31.33
CA ALA A 69 -1.32 11.64 -30.91
C ALA A 69 -0.68 11.58 -29.50
N LEU A 70 0.32 12.42 -29.23
CA LEU A 70 0.96 12.51 -27.91
C LEU A 70 -0.04 12.98 -26.83
N ALA A 71 -0.87 13.97 -27.14
CA ALA A 71 -1.90 14.47 -26.23
C ALA A 71 -2.97 13.40 -25.94
N ALA A 72 -3.42 12.68 -26.96
CA ALA A 72 -4.37 11.58 -26.82
C ALA A 72 -3.80 10.43 -25.97
N GLN A 73 -2.53 10.07 -26.17
CA GLN A 73 -1.84 9.07 -25.36
C GLN A 73 -1.77 9.47 -23.89
N ARG A 74 -1.39 10.72 -23.60
CA ARG A 74 -1.37 11.27 -22.22
C ARG A 74 -2.77 11.26 -21.59
N ARG A 75 -3.80 11.65 -22.34
CA ARG A 75 -5.20 11.64 -21.88
C ARG A 75 -5.67 10.23 -21.52
N ARG A 76 -5.44 9.25 -22.40
CA ARG A 76 -5.81 7.83 -22.16
C ARG A 76 -5.12 7.28 -20.90
N ARG A 77 -3.82 7.57 -20.72
CA ARG A 77 -3.07 7.17 -19.53
C ARG A 77 -3.69 7.76 -18.25
N ARG A 78 -3.97 9.07 -18.26
CA ARG A 78 -4.62 9.75 -17.13
C ARG A 78 -5.99 9.15 -16.81
N ILE A 79 -6.85 8.95 -17.81
CA ILE A 79 -8.19 8.36 -17.62
C ILE A 79 -8.06 6.96 -17.00
N ARG A 80 -7.13 6.12 -17.49
CA ARG A 80 -6.91 4.79 -16.94
C ARG A 80 -6.44 4.83 -15.48
N GLU A 81 -5.46 5.68 -15.16
CA GLU A 81 -4.94 5.82 -13.80
C GLU A 81 -6.01 6.31 -12.82
N TRP A 82 -6.79 7.32 -13.22
CA TRP A 82 -7.89 7.82 -12.40
C TRP A 82 -9.01 6.79 -12.26
N GLY A 83 -9.34 6.07 -13.34
CA GLY A 83 -10.30 4.97 -13.31
C GLY A 83 -9.90 3.92 -12.27
N ILE A 84 -8.65 3.45 -12.30
CA ILE A 84 -8.13 2.47 -11.33
C ILE A 84 -8.22 3.00 -9.89
N ARG A 85 -7.84 4.26 -9.66
CA ARG A 85 -7.89 4.87 -8.32
C ARG A 85 -9.32 5.00 -7.79
N ILE A 86 -10.26 5.43 -8.63
CA ILE A 86 -11.67 5.54 -8.28
C ILE A 86 -12.26 4.16 -8.00
N THR A 87 -11.99 3.17 -8.86
CA THR A 87 -12.48 1.79 -8.65
C THR A 87 -11.91 1.17 -7.38
N ALA A 88 -10.63 1.40 -7.08
CA ALA A 88 -10.01 0.90 -5.85
C ALA A 88 -10.60 1.57 -4.60
N ALA A 89 -10.82 2.88 -4.64
CA ALA A 89 -11.46 3.61 -3.54
C ALA A 89 -12.90 3.14 -3.29
N ALA A 90 -13.69 2.94 -4.36
CA ALA A 90 -15.05 2.44 -4.27
C ALA A 90 -15.10 1.00 -3.70
N ALA A 91 -14.20 0.12 -4.15
CA ALA A 91 -14.09 -1.24 -3.62
C ALA A 91 -13.71 -1.23 -2.12
N GLY A 92 -12.75 -0.39 -1.72
CA GLY A 92 -12.37 -0.21 -0.32
C GLY A 92 -13.54 0.25 0.56
N LEU A 93 -14.30 1.25 0.09
CA LEU A 93 -15.48 1.73 0.81
C LEU A 93 -16.54 0.63 0.97
N ALA A 94 -16.82 -0.13 -0.09
CA ALA A 94 -17.77 -1.23 -0.05
C ALA A 94 -17.35 -2.32 0.96
N LEU A 95 -16.05 -2.65 1.02
CA LEU A 95 -15.51 -3.58 2.01
C LEU A 95 -15.66 -3.06 3.44
N CYS A 96 -15.36 -1.77 3.68
CA CYS A 96 -15.55 -1.16 5.00
C CYS A 96 -17.02 -1.19 5.45
N VAL A 97 -17.95 -0.83 4.57
CA VAL A 97 -19.40 -0.87 4.86
C VAL A 97 -19.87 -2.30 5.11
N GLY A 98 -19.42 -3.25 4.28
CA GLY A 98 -19.73 -4.67 4.45
C GLY A 98 -19.19 -5.23 5.77
N ALA A 99 -17.95 -4.91 6.12
CA ALA A 99 -17.34 -5.30 7.39
C ALA A 99 -18.07 -4.67 8.58
N GLN A 100 -18.41 -3.38 8.51
CA GLN A 100 -19.16 -2.69 9.56
C GLN A 100 -20.56 -3.31 9.77
N ARG A 101 -21.27 -3.64 8.68
CA ARG A 101 -22.55 -4.36 8.75
C ARG A 101 -22.39 -5.74 9.37
N LEU A 102 -21.35 -6.50 8.99
CA LEU A 102 -21.08 -7.81 9.55
C LEU A 102 -20.74 -7.74 11.05
N LEU A 103 -19.94 -6.75 11.46
CA LEU A 103 -19.60 -6.53 12.87
C LEU A 103 -20.84 -6.17 13.68
N MET A 104 -21.75 -5.35 13.16
CA MET A 104 -23.02 -5.01 13.82
C MET A 104 -23.91 -6.25 14.03
N VAL A 105 -24.02 -7.13 13.03
CA VAL A 105 -24.80 -8.38 13.16
C VAL A 105 -24.17 -9.34 14.18
N ARG A 106 -22.83 -9.39 14.26
CA ARG A 106 -22.13 -10.17 15.29
C ARG A 106 -22.32 -9.59 16.69
N HIS A 107 -22.25 -8.27 16.83
CA HIS A 107 -22.46 -7.59 18.12
C HIS A 107 -23.91 -7.58 18.56
N ALA A 108 -24.88 -7.72 17.65
CA ALA A 108 -26.30 -7.94 17.97
C ALA A 108 -26.60 -9.38 18.43
N ARG A 109 -25.60 -10.27 18.50
CA ARG A 109 -25.70 -11.58 19.16
C ARG A 109 -24.99 -11.65 20.54
N PRO A 110 -25.03 -10.64 21.45
CA PRO A 110 -24.31 -10.72 22.71
C PRO A 110 -25.20 -11.26 23.85
N ASP A 111 -26.27 -12.00 23.55
CA ASP A 111 -27.26 -12.42 24.56
C ASP A 111 -27.28 -13.92 24.86
N ALA A 112 -26.63 -14.76 24.03
CA ALA A 112 -26.62 -16.21 24.28
C ALA A 112 -25.71 -16.60 25.46
N ALA A 113 -24.53 -15.98 25.57
CA ALA A 113 -23.57 -16.28 26.64
C ALA A 113 -23.97 -15.66 28.00
N SER A 114 -24.67 -14.52 27.99
CA SER A 114 -25.21 -13.92 29.22
C SER A 114 -26.45 -14.68 29.71
N ALA A 115 -27.29 -15.18 28.80
CA ALA A 115 -28.42 -16.05 29.16
C ALA A 115 -27.96 -17.39 29.78
N GLU A 116 -26.94 -18.04 29.21
CA GLU A 116 -26.38 -19.27 29.79
C GLU A 116 -25.77 -19.04 31.18
N ALA A 117 -25.09 -17.92 31.39
CA ALA A 117 -24.52 -17.55 32.69
C ALA A 117 -25.61 -17.30 33.74
N SER A 118 -26.72 -16.64 33.39
CA SER A 118 -27.85 -16.42 34.30
C SER A 118 -28.52 -17.73 34.72
N ILE A 119 -28.72 -18.66 33.79
CA ILE A 119 -29.32 -19.98 34.06
C ILE A 119 -28.42 -20.81 35.00
N ALA A 120 -27.11 -20.81 34.76
CA ALA A 120 -26.16 -21.55 35.59
C ALA A 120 -26.11 -21.01 37.04
N VAL A 121 -26.17 -19.68 37.22
CA VAL A 121 -26.20 -19.05 38.55
C VAL A 121 -27.50 -19.39 39.28
N GLU A 122 -28.64 -19.36 38.59
CA GLU A 122 -29.94 -19.64 39.21
C GLU A 122 -30.07 -21.11 39.65
N LEU A 123 -29.54 -22.05 38.86
CA LEU A 123 -29.45 -23.47 39.22
C LEU A 123 -28.53 -23.73 40.41
N ALA A 124 -27.34 -23.12 40.43
CA ALA A 124 -26.40 -23.25 41.54
C ALA A 124 -26.99 -22.69 42.86
N LEU A 125 -27.72 -21.57 42.79
CA LEU A 125 -28.39 -20.99 43.96
C LEU A 125 -29.49 -21.91 44.49
N ARG A 126 -30.27 -22.54 43.61
CA ARG A 126 -31.31 -23.52 43.97
C ARG A 126 -30.74 -24.77 44.63
N GLU A 127 -29.63 -25.31 44.12
CA GLU A 127 -28.97 -26.47 44.75
C GLU A 127 -28.44 -26.12 46.14
N LEU A 128 -27.80 -24.96 46.31
CA LEU A 128 -27.34 -24.49 47.61
C LEU A 128 -28.49 -24.31 48.60
N GLN A 129 -29.61 -23.70 48.17
CA GLN A 129 -30.80 -23.55 49.00
C GLN A 129 -31.41 -24.91 49.39
N GLY A 130 -31.45 -25.87 48.45
CA GLY A 130 -31.92 -27.23 48.70
C GLY A 130 -31.01 -27.99 49.69
N ALA A 131 -29.69 -27.85 49.54
CA ALA A 131 -28.71 -28.45 50.45
C ALA A 131 -28.81 -27.87 51.86
N VAL A 132 -29.01 -26.54 51.99
CA VAL A 132 -29.22 -25.87 53.29
C VAL A 132 -30.54 -26.30 53.93
N ALA A 133 -31.62 -26.40 53.15
CA ALA A 133 -32.92 -26.86 53.66
C ALA A 133 -32.90 -28.34 54.09
N GLY A 134 -32.16 -29.18 53.35
CA GLY A 134 -31.99 -30.60 53.64
C GLY A 134 -31.06 -30.90 54.83
N ALA A 135 -30.20 -29.95 55.21
CA ALA A 135 -29.29 -30.11 56.34
C ALA A 135 -30.00 -30.14 57.70
N GLY A 136 -31.30 -29.84 57.78
CA GLY A 136 -32.11 -30.05 58.98
C GLY A 136 -31.58 -29.37 60.24
N LEU A 137 -30.86 -28.25 60.09
CA LEU A 137 -30.28 -27.50 61.19
C LEU A 137 -31.41 -26.98 62.08
N GLN A 138 -31.43 -27.40 63.34
CA GLN A 138 -32.41 -26.90 64.30
C GLN A 138 -32.03 -25.46 64.68
N ASP A 139 -33.02 -24.61 65.01
CA ASP A 139 -32.80 -23.17 65.24
C ASP A 139 -31.61 -22.88 66.18
N ARG A 140 -31.34 -23.74 67.17
CA ARG A 140 -30.21 -23.59 68.10
C ARG A 140 -28.82 -23.81 67.48
N GLU A 141 -28.71 -24.67 66.46
CA GLU A 141 -27.45 -24.97 65.77
C GLU A 141 -27.11 -23.87 64.76
N LEU A 142 -28.13 -23.34 64.08
CA LEU A 142 -28.03 -22.12 63.26
C LEU A 142 -27.55 -20.93 64.11
N ASP A 143 -28.12 -20.75 65.30
CA ASP A 143 -27.76 -19.68 66.23
C ASP A 143 -26.33 -19.83 66.78
N ALA A 144 -25.85 -21.06 66.94
CA ALA A 144 -24.47 -21.35 67.34
C ALA A 144 -23.45 -21.12 66.21
N LEU A 145 -23.84 -21.40 64.96
CA LEU A 145 -23.02 -21.13 63.77
C LEU A 145 -22.96 -19.63 63.46
N ALA A 146 -24.07 -18.90 63.60
CA ALA A 146 -24.13 -17.44 63.42
C ALA A 146 -23.25 -16.68 64.43
N ARG A 147 -23.05 -17.25 65.63
CA ARG A 147 -22.16 -16.68 66.66
C ARG A 147 -20.68 -17.02 66.46
N ARG A 148 -20.30 -17.76 65.41
CA ARG A 148 -18.89 -18.02 65.13
C ARG A 148 -18.21 -16.73 64.66
N PRO A 149 -17.00 -16.42 65.17
CA PRO A 149 -16.34 -15.15 64.89
C PRO A 149 -16.08 -14.94 63.40
N GLU A 150 -15.89 -16.03 62.64
CA GLU A 150 -15.69 -16.00 61.19
C GLU A 150 -16.93 -15.53 60.41
N VAL A 151 -18.13 -15.90 60.87
CA VAL A 151 -19.41 -15.52 60.24
C VAL A 151 -19.75 -14.07 60.59
N VAL A 152 -19.53 -13.68 61.84
CA VAL A 152 -19.74 -12.29 62.31
C VAL A 152 -18.82 -11.32 61.55
N LEU A 153 -17.55 -11.69 61.32
CA LEU A 153 -16.60 -10.86 60.57
C LEU A 153 -17.04 -10.69 59.11
N PHE A 154 -17.57 -11.75 58.49
CA PHE A 154 -18.10 -11.69 57.13
C PHE A 154 -19.35 -10.80 57.04
N GLU A 155 -20.24 -10.85 58.03
CA GLU A 155 -21.43 -10.00 58.11
C GLU A 155 -21.08 -8.52 58.34
N GLU A 156 -20.09 -8.21 59.18
CA GLU A 156 -19.57 -6.84 59.34
C GLU A 156 -18.90 -6.31 58.05
N LEU A 157 -18.13 -7.16 57.35
CA LEU A 157 -17.46 -6.79 56.10
C LEU A 157 -18.47 -6.55 54.97
N THR A 158 -19.50 -7.39 54.86
CA THR A 158 -20.56 -7.23 53.84
C THR A 158 -21.56 -6.14 54.21
N GLY A 159 -21.83 -5.92 55.50
CA GLY A 159 -22.66 -4.82 56.00
C GLY A 159 -22.05 -3.44 55.75
N ARG A 160 -20.72 -3.29 55.83
CA ARG A 160 -20.01 -2.04 55.45
C ARG A 160 -19.92 -1.79 53.94
N LEU A 161 -20.19 -2.80 53.12
CA LEU A 161 -20.18 -2.72 51.65
C LEU A 161 -21.57 -2.47 51.05
N ARG A 162 -22.63 -2.37 51.87
CA ARG A 162 -23.92 -1.82 51.44
C ARG A 162 -23.92 -0.30 51.68
N PRO A 163 -24.20 0.53 50.66
CA PRO A 163 -24.33 1.98 50.83
C PRO A 163 -25.57 2.37 51.65
#